data_AF-A0A9D6NVR7-F1
#
_entry.id   AF-A0A9D6NVR7-F1
#
_cell.length_a   1.000
_cell.length_b   1.000
_cell.length_c   1.000
_cell.angle_alpha   90.00
_cell.angle_beta   90.00
_cell.angle_gamma   90.00
#
_symmetry.space_group_name_H-M   'P 1'
#
loop_
_entity.id
_entity.type
_entity.pdbx_description
1 polymer ?
#
loop_
_entity_poly.entity_id
_entity_poly.type
_entity_poly.pdbx_seq_one_letter_code
_entity_poly.pdbx_strand_id
1 'polypeptide(L)' 'MKGLYERQSAAHSAARKKLGRPLTLAEKILAAHVRDLDSQAFVRGTSYLTLQPDRVIMQDATAQMALLQFMQAGRDT' A
#
# COMPACT_ATOMS: atom_id res chain seq x y z
N MET A 1 5.22 8.01 10.96
CA MET A 1 4.00 8.72 10.51
C MET A 1 4.30 10.06 9.84
N LYS A 2 5.18 10.95 10.36
CA LYS A 2 5.50 12.24 9.70
C LYS A 2 5.92 12.11 8.22
N GLY A 3 6.86 11.20 7.92
CA GLY A 3 7.35 11.00 6.54
C GLY A 3 6.31 10.50 5.53
N LEU A 4 5.20 9.88 5.97
CA LEU A 4 4.11 9.49 5.06
C LEU A 4 3.32 10.72 4.63
N TYR A 5 2.91 11.56 5.60
CA TYR A 5 2.12 12.76 5.33
C TYR A 5 2.90 13.78 4.49
N GLU A 6 4.21 13.89 4.69
CA GLU A 6 5.10 14.74 3.89
C GLU A 6 5.10 14.32 2.40
N ARG A 7 5.06 13.01 2.11
CA ARG A 7 5.06 12.49 0.73
C ARG A 7 3.68 12.37 0.10
N GLN A 8 2.61 12.33 0.91
CA GLN A 8 1.24 12.11 0.44
C GLN A 8 0.77 13.14 -0.58
N SER A 9 1.12 14.42 -0.38
CA SER A 9 0.70 15.50 -1.28
C SER A 9 1.22 15.28 -2.72
N ALA A 10 2.48 14.89 -2.85
CA ALA A 10 3.09 14.58 -4.14
C ALA A 10 2.44 13.34 -4.78
N ALA A 11 2.23 12.27 -4.00
CA ALA A 11 1.58 11.05 -4.47
C ALA A 11 0.14 11.30 -4.96
N HIS A 12 -0.65 12.09 -4.23
CA HIS A 12 -2.01 12.46 -4.63
C HIS A 12 -2.02 13.26 -5.94
N SER A 13 -1.04 14.14 -6.13
CA SER A 13 -0.92 14.96 -7.34
C SER A 13 -0.55 14.11 -8.56
N ALA A 14 0.41 13.20 -8.40
CA ALA A 14 0.79 12.24 -9.43
C ALA A 14 -0.38 11.33 -9.82
N ALA A 15 -1.09 10.77 -8.84
CA ALA A 15 -2.25 9.92 -9.08
C ALA A 15 -3.41 10.65 -9.76
N ARG A 16 -3.67 11.91 -9.37
CA ARG A 16 -4.69 12.73 -10.02
C ARG A 16 -4.35 13.00 -11.48
N LYS A 17 -3.07 13.30 -11.77
CA LYS A 17 -2.60 13.51 -13.15
C LYS A 17 -2.71 12.22 -13.98
N LYS A 18 -2.32 11.07 -13.41
CA LYS A 18 -2.38 9.78 -14.09
C LYS A 18 -3.81 9.32 -14.39
N LEU A 19 -4.73 9.52 -13.44
CA LEU A 19 -6.12 9.08 -13.56
C LEU A 19 -7.04 10.09 -14.27
N GLY A 20 -6.61 11.35 -14.42
CA GLY A 20 -7.36 12.39 -15.13
C GLY A 20 -8.68 12.79 -14.48
N ARG A 21 -8.90 12.46 -13.20
CA ARG A 21 -10.16 12.71 -12.48
C ARG A 21 -9.93 12.99 -10.99
N PRO A 22 -10.91 13.57 -10.28
CA PRO A 22 -10.86 13.68 -8.82
C PRO A 22 -10.72 12.30 -8.15
N LEU A 23 -9.94 12.27 -7.07
CA LEU A 23 -9.69 11.07 -6.28
C LEU A 23 -10.54 11.06 -5.02
N THR A 24 -11.12 9.90 -4.68
CA THR A 24 -11.75 9.67 -3.38
C THR A 24 -10.69 9.57 -2.28
N LEU A 25 -11.12 9.62 -1.01
CA LEU A 25 -10.21 9.43 0.12
C LEU A 25 -9.49 8.07 0.06
N ALA A 26 -10.21 6.99 -0.25
CA ALA A 26 -9.64 5.66 -0.37
C ALA A 26 -8.57 5.60 -1.49
N GLU A 27 -8.83 6.22 -2.63
CA GLU A 27 -7.86 6.27 -3.74
C GLU A 27 -6.61 7.06 -3.40
N LYS A 28 -6.75 8.16 -2.64
CA LYS A 28 -5.62 8.95 -2.14
C LYS A 28 -4.75 8.12 -1.20
N ILE A 29 -5.37 7.44 -0.24
CA ILE A 29 -4.66 6.56 0.70
C ILE A 29 -3.96 5.44 -0.08
N LEU A 30 -4.65 4.74 -0.98
CA LEU A 30 -4.03 3.67 -1.78
C LEU A 30 -2.86 4.21 -2.61
N ALA A 31 -3.05 5.29 -3.36
CA ALA A 31 -2.00 5.90 -4.17
C ALA A 31 -0.76 6.31 -3.35
N ALA A 32 -0.95 6.73 -2.10
CA ALA A 32 0.15 7.07 -1.20
C ALA A 32 0.97 5.87 -0.71
N HIS A 33 0.42 4.65 -0.80
CA HIS A 33 1.08 3.41 -0.37
C HIS A 33 1.42 2.48 -1.54
N VAL A 34 1.21 2.89 -2.80
CA VAL A 34 1.65 2.12 -3.96
C VAL A 34 3.16 2.27 -4.11
N ARG A 35 3.88 1.16 -4.26
CA ARG A 35 5.35 1.15 -4.41
C ARG A 35 5.83 1.94 -5.63
N ASP A 36 5.18 1.71 -6.76
CA ASP A 36 5.47 2.39 -8.02
C ASP A 36 4.15 2.61 -8.74
N LEU A 37 3.71 3.87 -8.73
CA LEU A 37 2.42 4.24 -9.30
C LEU A 37 2.46 4.22 -10.82
N ASP A 38 3.60 4.49 -11.46
CA ASP A 38 3.69 4.68 -12.90
C ASP A 38 3.69 3.35 -13.66
N SER A 39 4.38 2.33 -13.12
CA SER A 39 4.42 0.99 -13.72
C SER A 39 3.14 0.16 -13.56
N GLN A 40 2.18 0.61 -12.73
CA GLN A 40 0.99 -0.17 -12.40
C GLN A 40 -0.29 0.45 -12.99
N ALA A 41 -1.17 -0.41 -13.51
CA ALA A 41 -2.53 0.01 -13.87
C ALA A 41 -3.32 0.28 -12.58
N PHE A 42 -4.06 1.39 -12.53
CA PHE A 42 -4.88 1.77 -11.39
C PHE A 42 -6.36 1.77 -11.82
N VAL A 43 -6.90 0.58 -12.09
CA VAL A 43 -8.28 0.36 -12.52
C VAL A 43 -9.08 -0.25 -11.38
N ARG A 44 -10.18 0.40 -11.01
CA ARG A 44 -11.05 -0.05 -9.92
C ARG A 44 -11.61 -1.44 -10.21
N GLY A 45 -11.55 -2.33 -9.22
CA GLY A 45 -12.11 -3.68 -9.31
C GLY A 45 -11.38 -4.65 -10.23
N THR A 46 -10.28 -4.23 -10.86
CA THR A 46 -9.53 -5.06 -11.81
C THR A 46 -8.05 -5.12 -11.47
N SER A 47 -7.44 -4.01 -11.08
CA SER A 47 -6.00 -3.96 -10.85
C SER A 47 -5.61 -4.54 -9.50
N TYR A 48 -4.60 -5.42 -9.53
CA TYR A 48 -3.83 -5.77 -8.34
C TYR A 48 -2.69 -4.77 -8.16
N LEU A 49 -2.68 -4.09 -7.02
CA LEU A 49 -1.67 -3.09 -6.70
C LEU A 49 -0.64 -3.66 -5.72
N THR A 50 0.63 -3.41 -5.99
CA THR A 50 1.72 -3.67 -5.06
C THR A 50 1.78 -2.53 -4.04
N LEU A 51 1.18 -2.79 -2.88
CA LEU A 51 1.12 -1.85 -1.77
C LEU A 51 2.26 -2.06 -0.78
N GLN A 52 2.64 -0.99 -0.09
CA GLN A 52 3.57 -0.96 1.03
C GLN A 52 2.79 -0.59 2.29
N PRO A 53 2.22 -1.57 3.01
CA PRO A 53 1.54 -1.29 4.27
C PRO A 53 2.54 -0.78 5.32
N ASP A 54 2.14 0.22 6.09
CA ASP A 54 2.99 0.79 7.15
C ASP A 54 3.10 -0.12 8.39
N ARG A 55 2.09 -0.96 8.62
CA ARG A 55 1.98 -1.79 9.81
C ARG A 55 1.13 -3.03 9.58
N VAL A 56 1.50 -4.08 10.28
CA VAL A 56 0.76 -5.34 10.35
C VAL A 56 0.44 -5.61 11.81
N ILE A 57 -0.83 -5.86 12.11
CA ILE A 57 -1.31 -6.22 13.44
C ILE A 57 -1.96 -7.60 13.31
N MET A 58 -1.52 -8.55 14.12
CA MET A 58 -2.02 -9.92 14.12
C MET A 58 -2.71 -10.21 15.45
N GLN A 59 -3.81 -10.96 15.43
CA GLN A 59 -4.55 -11.39 16.61
C GLN A 59 -4.19 -12.85 16.91
N ASP A 60 -4.13 -13.23 18.19
CA ASP A 60 -3.59 -14.51 18.68
C ASP A 60 -4.02 -15.75 17.88
N ALA A 61 -5.29 -15.85 17.47
CA ALA A 61 -5.81 -16.99 16.70
C ALA A 61 -5.23 -17.10 15.28
N THR A 62 -4.70 -16.01 14.73
CA THR A 62 -4.11 -15.93 13.38
C THR A 62 -2.61 -15.65 13.41
N ALA A 63 -2.11 -15.09 14.51
CA ALA A 63 -0.70 -14.73 14.69
C ALA A 63 0.21 -15.95 14.72
N GLN A 64 -0.23 -17.06 15.34
CA GLN A 64 0.59 -18.27 15.46
C GLN A 64 1.01 -18.82 14.10
N MET A 65 0.05 -19.01 13.18
CA MET A 65 0.35 -19.55 11.86
C MET A 65 1.15 -18.54 11.01
N ALA A 66 0.83 -17.24 11.09
CA ALA A 66 1.56 -16.21 10.37
C ALA A 66 3.04 -16.14 10.80
N LEU A 67 3.33 -16.26 12.09
CA LEU A 67 4.69 -16.30 12.62
C LEU A 67 5.45 -17.55 12.16
N LEU A 68 4.81 -18.72 12.18
CA LEU A 68 5.43 -19.95 11.67
C LEU A 68 5.81 -19.84 10.19
N GLN A 69 4.92 -19.28 9.37
CA GLN A 69 5.20 -19.04 7.96
C GLN A 69 6.32 -18.01 7.78
N PHE A 70 6.37 -16.97 8.62
CA PHE A 70 7.45 -15.98 8.59
C PHE A 70 8.80 -16.60 8.94
N MET A 71 8.87 -17.47 9.97
CA MET A 71 10.09 -18.20 10.32
C MET A 71 10.56 -19.13 9.20
N GLN A 72 9.64 -19.81 8.51
CA GLN A 72 9.96 -20.67 7.36
C GLN A 72 10.40 -19.89 6.12
N ALA A 73 10.07 -18.59 6.02
CA ALA A 73 10.47 -17.76 4.90
C ALA A 73 11.98 -17.45 4.86
N GLY A 74 12.76 -17.88 5.86
CA GLY A 74 14.22 -17.80 5.88
C GLY A 74 14.75 -16.37 5.84
N ARG A 75 13.96 -15.40 6.33
CA ARG A 75 14.40 -14.00 6.43
C ARG A 75 15.26 -13.84 7.68
N ASP A 76 16.38 -13.16 7.54
CA ASP A 76 17.19 -12.74 8.67
C ASP A 76 16.34 -11.85 9.60
N THR A 77 16.37 -12.17 10.89
CA THR A 77 15.66 -11.45 11.96
C THR A 77 16.41 -10.21 12.40
#